data_AF-A0A1V5K272-F1
#
_entry.id   AF-A0A1V5K272-F1
#
_cell.length_a   1.000
_cell.length_b   1.000
_cell.length_c   1.000
_cell.angle_alpha   90.00
_cell.angle_beta   90.00
_cell.angle_gamma   90.00
#
_symmetry.space_group_name_H-M   'P 1'
#
loop_
_entity.id
_entity.type
_entity.pdbx_description
1 polymer ?
#
loop_
_entity_poly.entity_id
_entity_poly.type
_entity_poly.pdbx_seq_one_letter_code
_entity_poly.pdbx_strand_id
1 'polypeptide(L)' 'MSEVAGRADVLVAPDLNSGNMLAKSVIYLCRAGAAGVVTGASCPVVLTSRADTPEVKLNSIAVAAILGTRNAV' A
#
# COMPACT_ATOMS: atom_id res chain seq x y z
N MET A 1 7.70 5.96 -27.11
CA MET A 1 7.53 6.20 -25.66
C MET A 1 6.45 5.26 -25.16
N SER A 2 6.62 4.64 -24.00
CA SER A 2 5.57 3.75 -23.45
C SER A 2 4.35 4.59 -23.03
N GLU A 3 3.14 4.04 -23.19
CA GLU A 3 1.89 4.70 -22.77
C GLU A 3 1.84 4.99 -21.25
N VAL A 4 2.59 4.23 -20.46
CA VAL A 4 2.63 4.35 -18.98
C VAL A 4 3.67 5.37 -18.50
N ALA A 5 4.67 5.69 -19.32
CA ALA A 5 5.79 6.53 -18.91
C ALA A 5 5.32 7.93 -18.47
N GLY A 6 5.59 8.28 -17.22
CA GLY A 6 5.18 9.56 -16.62
C GLY A 6 3.74 9.62 -16.10
N ARG A 7 2.97 8.52 -16.18
CA ARG A 7 1.54 8.47 -15.78
C ARG A 7 1.19 7.18 -15.03
N ALA A 8 2.12 6.61 -14.27
CA ALA A 8 1.91 5.34 -13.57
C ALA A 8 1.09 5.53 -12.28
N ASP A 9 0.02 4.74 -12.12
CA ASP A 9 -0.76 4.64 -10.88
C ASP A 9 -0.19 3.59 -9.91
N VAL A 10 0.52 2.58 -10.43
CA VAL A 10 1.10 1.47 -9.68
C VAL A 10 2.59 1.37 -9.96
N LEU A 11 3.38 1.30 -8.89
CA LEU A 11 4.83 1.09 -8.95
C LEU A 11 5.16 -0.31 -8.46
N VAL A 12 5.78 -1.12 -9.31
CA VAL A 12 6.28 -2.45 -8.94
C VAL A 12 7.75 -2.31 -8.57
N ALA A 13 8.06 -2.60 -7.31
CA ALA A 13 9.45 -2.60 -6.85
C ALA A 13 10.19 -3.87 -7.32
N PRO A 14 11.49 -3.79 -7.61
CA PRO A 14 12.29 -4.94 -8.04
C PRO A 14 12.53 -5.95 -6.91
N ASP A 15 12.51 -5.50 -5.66
CA ASP A 15 12.74 -6.30 -4.46
C ASP A 15 12.16 -5.62 -3.22
N LEU A 16 12.18 -6.32 -2.08
CA LEU A 16 11.62 -5.86 -0.81
C LEU A 16 12.33 -4.62 -0.24
N ASN A 17 13.65 -4.55 -0.35
CA ASN A 17 14.42 -3.40 0.18
C ASN A 17 14.07 -2.16 -0.62
N SER A 18 14.09 -2.26 -1.95
CA SER A 18 13.71 -1.17 -2.86
C SER A 18 12.27 -0.70 -2.62
N GLY A 19 11.33 -1.63 -2.41
CA GLY A 19 9.93 -1.31 -2.13
C GLY A 19 9.73 -0.60 -0.78
N ASN A 20 10.39 -1.08 0.28
CA ASN A 20 10.30 -0.45 1.60
C ASN A 20 10.97 0.94 1.60
N MET A 21 12.13 1.09 0.94
CA MET A 21 12.79 2.38 0.76
C MET A 21 11.86 3.37 0.05
N LEU A 22 11.29 2.97 -1.10
CA LEU A 22 10.35 3.80 -1.86
C LEU A 22 9.16 4.24 -1.00
N ALA A 23 8.50 3.28 -0.33
CA ALA A 23 7.34 3.57 0.51
C ALA A 23 7.68 4.56 1.64
N LYS A 24 8.78 4.34 2.37
CA LYS A 24 9.18 5.23 3.47
C LYS A 24 9.64 6.60 2.97
N SER A 25 10.31 6.68 1.82
CA SER A 25 10.66 7.97 1.20
C SER A 25 9.41 8.78 0.86
N VAL A 26 8.39 8.17 0.25
CA VAL A 26 7.14 8.87 -0.09
C VAL A 26 6.37 9.30 1.17
N ILE A 27 6.31 8.44 2.19
CA ILE A 27 5.65 8.75 3.46
C ILE A 27 6.35 9.90 4.20
N TYR A 28 7.66 9.81 4.40
CA TYR A 28 8.37 10.76 5.27
C TYR A 28 8.86 12.01 4.54
N LEU A 29 9.32 11.89 3.29
CA LEU A 29 9.86 13.04 2.55
C LEU A 29 8.75 13.80 1.81
N CYS A 30 7.78 13.08 1.24
CA CYS A 30 6.66 13.70 0.52
C CYS A 30 5.43 13.92 1.41
N ARG A 31 5.47 13.47 2.67
CA ARG A 31 4.36 13.59 3.65
C ARG A 31 3.06 12.95 3.15
N ALA A 32 3.19 11.87 2.37
CA ALA A 32 2.04 11.15 1.84
C ALA A 32 1.33 10.33 2.91
N GLY A 33 0.00 10.21 2.80
CA GLY A 33 -0.77 9.23 3.56
C GLY A 33 -0.40 7.79 3.16
N ALA A 34 -0.65 6.84 4.05
CA ALA A 34 -0.30 5.43 3.82
C ALA A 34 -1.38 4.46 4.31
N ALA A 35 -1.36 3.28 3.71
CA ALA A 35 -2.13 2.10 4.10
C ALA A 35 -1.32 0.84 3.73
N GLY A 36 -1.40 -0.20 4.57
CA GLY A 36 -0.71 -1.48 4.36
C GLY A 36 -1.67 -2.66 4.43
N VAL A 37 -1.81 -3.38 3.33
CA VAL A 37 -2.65 -4.59 3.23
C VAL A 37 -1.93 -5.64 2.40
N VAL A 38 -1.92 -6.87 2.89
CA VAL A 38 -1.50 -8.05 2.11
C VAL A 38 -2.70 -8.57 1.33
N THR A 39 -2.53 -8.77 0.03
CA THR A 39 -3.54 -9.27 -0.91
C THR A 39 -3.12 -10.63 -1.50
N GLY A 40 -4.06 -11.35 -2.12
CA GLY A 40 -3.79 -12.64 -2.79
C GLY A 40 -3.92 -13.88 -1.89
N ALA A 41 -4.12 -13.70 -0.58
CA ALA A 41 -4.60 -14.75 0.31
C ALA A 41 -6.14 -14.93 0.18
N SER A 42 -6.73 -15.84 0.96
CA SER A 42 -8.20 -16.06 0.97
C SER A 42 -9.00 -14.84 1.41
N CYS A 43 -8.40 -13.92 2.16
CA CYS A 43 -8.95 -12.62 2.51
C CYS A 43 -7.83 -11.57 2.66
N PRO A 44 -8.14 -10.26 2.56
CA PRO A 44 -7.15 -9.21 2.81
C PRO A 44 -6.68 -9.23 4.26
N VAL A 45 -5.37 -9.05 4.48
CA VAL A 45 -4.78 -8.99 5.83
C VAL A 45 -4.16 -7.62 6.06
N VAL A 46 -4.63 -6.91 7.09
CA VAL A 46 -4.07 -5.61 7.48
C VAL A 46 -2.64 -5.81 7.99
N LEU A 47 -1.68 -5.12 7.37
CA LEU A 47 -0.26 -5.19 7.71
C LEU A 47 0.23 -3.80 8.10
N THR A 48 0.65 -3.66 9.37
CA THR A 48 1.09 -2.37 9.93
C THR A 48 2.54 -2.43 10.38
N SER A 49 3.21 -1.28 10.35
CA SER A 49 4.51 -1.07 10.99
C SER A 49 4.32 -0.59 12.43
N ARG A 50 5.29 -0.89 13.30
CA ARG A 50 5.34 -0.34 14.67
C ARG A 50 5.29 1.20 14.71
N ALA A 51 5.90 1.83 13.71
CA ALA A 51 5.97 3.29 13.58
C ALA A 51 4.71 3.92 12.96
N ASP A 52 3.70 3.14 12.59
CA ASP A 52 2.50 3.67 11.94
C ASP A 52 1.59 4.41 12.92
N THR A 53 1.08 5.55 12.46
CA THR A 53 0.15 6.37 13.23
C THR A 53 -1.23 5.70 13.33
N PRO A 54 -2.10 6.12 14.27
CA PRO A 54 -3.49 5.69 14.30
C PRO A 54 -4.23 5.88 12.96
N GLU A 55 -3.93 6.95 12.25
CA GLU A 55 -4.51 7.24 10.94
C GLU A 55 -4.10 6.22 9.87
N VAL A 56 -2.80 5.89 9.77
CA VAL A 56 -2.32 4.86 8.82
C VAL A 56 -2.97 3.50 9.11
N LYS A 57 -3.16 3.17 10.39
CA LYS A 57 -3.86 1.95 10.80
C LYS A 57 -5.33 1.96 10.37
N LEU A 58 -6.03 3.09 10.57
CA LEU A 58 -7.42 3.24 10.12
C LEU A 58 -7.54 3.15 8.60
N ASN A 59 -6.67 3.82 7.86
CA ASN A 59 -6.64 3.76 6.39
C ASN A 59 -6.39 2.32 5.90
N SER A 60 -5.51 1.58 6.56
CA SER A 60 -5.26 0.17 6.25
C SER A 60 -6.50 -0.71 6.44
N ILE A 61 -7.25 -0.49 7.52
CA ILE A 61 -8.54 -1.18 7.76
C ILE A 61 -9.55 -0.82 6.67
N ALA A 62 -9.67 0.46 6.32
CA ALA A 62 -10.59 0.91 5.28
C ALA A 62 -10.27 0.29 3.91
N VAL A 63 -9.00 0.28 3.51
CA VAL A 63 -8.55 -0.37 2.26
C VAL A 63 -8.83 -1.89 2.31
N ALA A 64 -8.54 -2.56 3.43
CA ALA A 64 -8.82 -3.98 3.58
C ALA A 64 -10.32 -4.29 3.47
N ALA A 65 -11.19 -3.44 4.03
CA ALA A 65 -12.64 -3.59 3.91
C ALA A 65 -13.11 -3.47 2.46
N ILE A 66 -12.60 -2.47 1.72
CA ILE A 66 -12.91 -2.28 0.29
C ILE A 66 -12.43 -3.47 -0.56
N LEU A 67 -11.25 -4.02 -0.26
CA LEU A 67 -10.73 -5.19 -0.96
C LEU A 67 -11.52 -6.46 -0.61
N GLY A 68 -11.97 -6.57 0.64
CA GLY A 68 -12.74 -7.71 1.14
C GLY A 68 -14.12 -7.84 0.50
N THR A 69 -14.78 -6.72 0.20
CA THR A 69 -16.07 -6.74 -0.51
C THR A 69 -15.96 -7.19 -1.97
N ARG A 70 -14.78 -7.05 -2.59
CA ARG A 70 -14.54 -7.48 -3.98
C ARG A 70 -14.29 -8.99 -4.12
N ASN A 71 -13.91 -9.66 -3.05
CA ASN A 71 -13.65 -11.11 -3.01
C ASN A 71 -14.84 -11.94 -2.52
N ALA A 72 -15.97 -11.29 -2.20
CA ALA A 72 -17.22 -11.98 -1.89
C ALA A 72 -17.86 -12.49 -3.20
N VAL A 73 -17.35 -13.63 -3.67
CA VAL A 73 -18.01 -14.51 -4.64
C VAL A 73 -18.51 -15.73 -3.88
#